data_AF-A0A8C9FHR2-F1
#
_entry.id   AF-A0A8C9FHR2-F1
#
_cell.length_a   1.000
_cell.length_b   1.000
_cell.length_c   1.000
_cell.angle_alpha   90.00
_cell.angle_beta   90.00
_cell.angle_gamma   90.00
#
_symmetry.space_group_name_H-M   'P 1'
#
loop_
_entity.id
_entity.type
_entity.pdbx_description
1 polymer ?
#
loop_
_entity_poly.entity_id
_entity_poly.type
_entity_poly.pdbx_seq_one_letter_code
_entity_poly.pdbx_strand_id
1 'polypeptide(L)' 'YRLMEVQCTQNFALSFYLYLPSRDYEIQRERIELGRCIGEGQFGDVHQGIYMSPVSFTSETKEQANKQKLSS' A
#
# COMPACT_ATOMS: atom_id res chain seq x y z
N TYR A 1 -18.75 -11.30 22.23
CA TYR A 1 -18.59 -12.61 21.54
C TYR A 1 -19.86 -13.18 20.90
N ARG A 2 -20.97 -12.42 20.72
CA ARG A 2 -22.24 -12.94 20.14
C ARG A 2 -22.77 -12.12 18.95
N LEU A 3 -21.89 -11.49 18.19
CA LEU A 3 -22.25 -10.76 16.95
C LEU A 3 -21.14 -10.88 15.88
N MET A 4 -20.33 -11.94 15.90
CA MET A 4 -19.30 -12.22 14.88
C MET A 4 -19.68 -13.39 13.96
N GLU A 5 -20.90 -13.92 14.08
CA GLU A 5 -21.38 -15.08 13.31
C GLU A 5 -22.40 -14.70 12.22
N VAL A 6 -22.59 -13.41 11.95
CA VAL A 6 -23.54 -12.95 10.92
C VAL A 6 -22.76 -12.52 9.69
N GLN A 7 -22.54 -13.51 8.81
CA GLN A 7 -22.27 -13.39 7.37
C GLN A 7 -20.81 -13.25 6.88
N CYS A 8 -20.07 -14.35 6.94
CA CYS A 8 -18.94 -14.61 6.03
C CYS A 8 -19.42 -15.19 4.66
N THR A 9 -20.71 -15.52 4.51
CA THR A 9 -21.21 -16.36 3.38
C THR A 9 -22.24 -15.73 2.44
N GLN A 10 -22.62 -14.47 2.61
CA GLN A 10 -23.12 -13.65 1.51
C GLN A 10 -21.97 -12.70 1.17
N ASN A 11 -21.40 -12.69 -0.03
CA ASN A 11 -21.90 -11.85 -1.11
C ASN A 11 -20.99 -12.00 -2.35
N PHE A 12 -21.46 -12.68 -3.40
CA PHE A 12 -20.81 -12.64 -4.72
C PHE A 12 -20.65 -11.19 -5.23
N ALA A 13 -21.58 -10.31 -4.87
CA ALA A 13 -21.53 -8.88 -5.18
C ALA A 13 -20.46 -8.10 -4.39
N LEU A 14 -20.19 -8.44 -3.11
CA LEU A 14 -19.13 -7.78 -2.35
C LEU A 14 -17.75 -8.12 -2.92
N SER A 15 -17.58 -9.31 -3.49
CA SER A 15 -16.36 -9.63 -4.24
C SER A 15 -16.12 -8.60 -5.34
N PHE A 16 -17.11 -8.28 -6.18
CA PHE A 16 -16.94 -7.30 -7.26
C PHE A 16 -16.77 -5.85 -6.77
N TYR A 17 -17.61 -5.42 -5.81
CA TYR A 17 -17.59 -4.05 -5.28
C TYR A 17 -16.37 -3.74 -4.39
N LEU A 18 -15.75 -4.74 -3.78
CA LEU A 18 -14.53 -4.55 -2.99
C LEU A 18 -13.28 -4.74 -3.86
N TYR A 19 -13.28 -5.73 -4.76
CA TYR A 19 -12.09 -6.13 -5.54
C TYR A 19 -11.65 -5.12 -6.60
N LEU A 20 -12.60 -4.58 -7.38
CA LEU A 20 -12.24 -3.64 -8.45
C LEU A 20 -11.64 -2.33 -7.93
N PRO A 21 -12.28 -1.63 -6.96
CA PRO A 21 -11.69 -0.40 -6.44
C PRO A 21 -10.46 -0.67 -5.56
N SER A 22 -10.30 -1.85 -4.95
CA SER A 22 -9.12 -2.13 -4.14
C SER A 22 -7.86 -2.34 -4.97
N ARG A 23 -7.98 -2.79 -6.23
CA ARG A 23 -6.82 -3.13 -7.09
C ARG A 23 -5.84 -1.97 -7.28
N ASP A 24 -6.34 -0.76 -7.50
CA ASP A 24 -5.47 0.42 -7.73
C ASP A 24 -4.79 0.90 -6.44
N TYR A 25 -5.31 0.51 -5.28
CA TYR A 25 -4.79 0.86 -3.95
C TYR A 25 -4.22 -0.35 -3.21
N GLU A 26 -4.09 -1.49 -3.90
CA GLU A 26 -3.61 -2.73 -3.30
C GLU A 26 -2.10 -2.64 -3.10
N ILE A 27 -1.67 -2.74 -1.84
CA ILE A 27 -0.24 -2.71 -1.47
C ILE A 27 0.15 -4.09 -0.96
N GLN A 28 1.19 -4.65 -1.57
CA GLN A 28 1.80 -5.90 -1.10
C GLN A 28 2.32 -5.74 0.33
N ARG A 29 1.99 -6.71 1.20
CA ARG A 29 2.31 -6.63 2.63
C ARG A 29 3.81 -6.52 2.89
N GLU A 30 4.62 -7.10 2.02
CA GLU A 30 6.10 -7.11 2.06
C GLU A 30 6.70 -5.71 1.82
N ARG A 31 5.92 -4.77 1.25
CA ARG A 31 6.34 -3.39 1.01
C ARG A 31 6.10 -2.45 2.20
N ILE A 32 5.54 -2.97 3.28
CA ILE A 32 5.18 -2.18 4.46
C ILE A 32 5.97 -2.71 5.66
N GLU A 33 6.84 -1.87 6.22
CA GLU A 33 7.45 -2.13 7.52
C GLU A 33 6.58 -1.54 8.63
N LEU A 34 6.19 -2.39 9.58
CA LEU A 34 5.38 -1.98 10.72
C LEU A 34 6.29 -1.36 11.79
N GLY A 35 6.00 -0.12 12.18
CA GLY A 35 6.66 0.58 13.26
C GLY A 35 5.86 0.53 14.57
N ARG A 36 6.05 1.54 15.42
CA ARG A 36 5.38 1.61 16.73
C ARG A 36 3.88 1.90 16.63
N CYS A 37 3.11 1.44 17.62
CA CYS A 37 1.74 1.88 17.83
C CYS A 37 1.71 3.38 18.22
N ILE A 38 0.80 4.13 17.60
CA ILE A 38 0.59 5.56 17.84
C ILE A 38 -0.83 5.87 18.36
N GLY A 39 -1.71 4.88 18.43
CA GLY A 39 -3.04 5.03 19.02
C GLY A 39 -3.82 3.72 19.00
N GLU A 40 -4.67 3.53 20.00
CA GLU A 40 -5.54 2.35 20.13
C GLU A 40 -7.00 2.81 20.00
N GLY A 41 -7.72 2.23 19.04
CA GLY A 41 -9.11 2.54 18.76
C GLY A 41 -10.03 1.35 19.01
N GLN A 42 -11.34 1.60 19.14
CA GLN A 42 -12.35 0.54 19.29
C GLN A 42 -12.32 -0.49 18.13
N PHE A 43 -11.82 -0.06 16.96
CA PHE A 43 -11.78 -0.85 15.74
C PHE A 43 -10.36 -1.37 15.40
N GLY A 44 -9.40 -1.19 16.30
CA GLY A 44 -8.01 -1.64 16.14
C GLY A 44 -6.98 -0.53 16.37
N ASP A 45 -5.72 -0.92 16.26
CA ASP A 45 -4.58 -0.06 16.56
C ASP A 45 -4.06 0.66 15.31
N VAL A 46 -3.59 1.89 15.50
CA VAL A 46 -2.92 2.67 14.47
C VAL A 46 -1.43 2.59 14.70
N HIS A 47 -0.71 2.12 13.70
CA HIS A 47 0.74 2.00 13.74
C HIS A 47 1.37 2.97 12.75
N GLN A 48 2.50 3.55 13.14
CA GLN A 48 3.41 4.20 12.19
C GLN A 48 4.04 3.11 11.31
N GLY A 49 4.27 3.38 10.03
CA GLY A 49 4.93 2.43 9.13
C GLY A 49 5.79 3.12 8.07
N ILE A 50 6.66 2.35 7.43
CA ILE A 50 7.48 2.79 6.29
C ILE A 50 6.96 2.07 5.04
N TYR A 51 6.72 2.84 3.97
CA TYR A 51 6.31 2.31 2.67
C TYR A 51 7.50 2.25 1.72
N MET A 52 7.78 1.06 1.18
CA MET A 52 8.79 0.82 0.16
C MET A 52 8.15 0.87 -1.23
N SER A 53 8.27 2.02 -1.90
CA SER A 53 7.77 2.21 -3.26
C SER A 53 8.37 1.18 -4.23
N PRO A 54 7.57 0.61 -5.16
CA PRO A 54 8.08 -0.27 -6.21
C PRO A 54 9.05 0.41 -7.17
N VAL A 55 9.07 1.74 -7.21
CA VAL A 55 9.99 2.49 -8.04
C VAL A 55 11.31 2.65 -7.29
N SER A 56 12.22 1.70 -7.48
CA SER A 56 13.63 2.03 -7.34
C SER A 56 13.92 3.09 -8.39
N PHE A 57 14.18 4.33 -7.99
CA PHE A 57 14.90 5.26 -8.85
C PHE A 57 16.29 4.65 -9.05
N THR A 58 16.43 3.74 -10.01
CA THR A 58 17.75 3.41 -10.53
C THR A 58 18.32 4.74 -11.00
N SER A 59 19.51 5.04 -10.53
CA SER A 59 20.25 6.27 -10.79
C SER A 59 20.60 6.50 -12.27
N GLU A 60 19.93 5.82 -13.20
CA GLU A 60 20.13 5.91 -14.65
C GLU A 60 19.59 7.22 -15.24
N THR A 61 18.81 8.01 -14.50
CA THR A 61 18.33 9.32 -14.98
C THR A 61 19.25 10.50 -14.64
N LYS A 62 20.34 10.31 -13.89
CA LYS A 62 21.35 11.38 -13.69
C LYS A 62 22.53 11.32 -14.66
N GLU A 63 22.84 10.17 -15.25
CA GLU A 63 23.91 10.04 -16.26
C GLU A 63 23.48 10.66 -17.61
N GLN A 64 22.20 10.57 -17.97
CA GLN A 64 21.70 11.10 -19.23
C GLN A 64 21.54 12.64 -19.25
N ALA A 65 21.51 13.29 -18.07
CA ALA A 65 21.49 14.75 -17.98
C ALA A 65 22.87 15.40 -18.15
N ASN A 66 23.98 14.65 -18.04
CA ASN A 66 25.33 15.21 -18.16
C ASN A 66 25.93 15.12 -19.58
N LYS A 67 25.29 14.39 -20.51
CA LYS A 67 25.74 14.35 -21.92
C LYS A 67 25.21 15.51 -22.77
N GLN A 68 24.27 16.32 -22.27
CA GLN A 68 23.74 17.48 -22.99
C GLN A 68 24.36 18.83 -22.59
N LYS A 69 25.26 18.86 -21.60
CA LYS A 69 25.95 20.10 -21.15
C LYS A 69 27.38 20.26 -21.68
N LEU A 70 27.86 19.38 -22.55
CA LEU A 70 29.21 19.48 -23.16
C LEU A 70 29.18 19.63 -24.69
N SER A 71 28.12 20.21 -25.24
CA SER A 71 28.05 20.57 -26.66
C SER A 71 27.41 21.94 -26.93
N SER A 72 27.46 22.87 -25.97
CA SER A 72 27.13 24.28 -26.19
C SER A 72 27.96 25.17 -25.27
#